data_AF-A0A832DIN5-F1
#
_entry.id   AF-A0A832DIN5-F1
#
_cell.length_a   1.000
_cell.length_b   1.000
_cell.length_c   1.000
_cell.angle_alpha   90.00
_cell.angle_beta   90.00
_cell.angle_gamma   90.00
#
_symmetry.space_group_name_H-M   'P 1'
#
loop_
_entity.id
_entity.type
_entity.pdbx_description
1 polymer ?
#
loop_
_entity_poly.entity_id
_entity_poly.type
_entity_poly.pdbx_seq_one_letter_code
_entity_poly.pdbx_strand_id
1 'polypeptide(L)' 'MIRTSYALNKVLTAIARRHETRTALGDEELKGHRLRDEERQALRRGDVGALYALGANPYLIRRVFRGNFKI' A
#
# COMPACT_ATOMS: atom_id res chain seq x y z
N MET A 1 16.10 -4.86 10.62
CA MET A 1 15.73 -3.56 10.01
C MET A 1 14.86 -3.86 8.81
N ILE A 2 13.59 -3.45 8.81
CA ILE A 2 12.72 -3.65 7.64
C ILE A 2 13.24 -2.76 6.51
N ARG A 3 13.54 -3.35 5.35
CA ARG A 3 14.02 -2.58 4.19
C ARG A 3 12.84 -1.87 3.54
N THR A 4 12.89 -0.54 3.49
CA THR A 4 11.85 0.28 2.87
C THR A 4 11.68 -0.07 1.39
N SER A 5 10.45 -0.32 0.95
CA SER A 5 10.14 -0.58 -0.46
C SER A 5 9.77 0.72 -1.19
N TYR A 6 10.63 1.18 -2.08
CA TYR A 6 10.40 2.42 -2.84
C TYR A 6 9.19 2.31 -3.78
N ALA A 7 9.06 1.19 -4.49
CA ALA A 7 7.94 0.97 -5.43
C ALA A 7 6.59 0.96 -4.70
N LEU A 8 6.52 0.29 -3.55
CA LEU A 8 5.32 0.23 -2.71
C LEU A 8 4.92 1.62 -2.21
N ASN A 9 5.88 2.38 -1.68
CA ASN A 9 5.63 3.74 -1.20
C ASN A 9 5.23 4.71 -2.32
N LYS A 10 5.74 4.52 -3.55
CA LYS A 10 5.35 5.32 -4.71
C LYS A 10 3.89 5.12 -5.08
N VAL A 11 3.40 3.88 -5.08
CA VAL A 11 1.98 3.54 -5.33
C VAL A 11 1.10 4.20 -4.28
N LEU A 12 1.41 3.98 -2.99
CA LEU A 12 0.62 4.54 -1.90
C LEU A 12 0.61 6.07 -1.90
N THR A 13 1.73 6.71 -2.29
CA THR A 13 1.80 8.16 -2.44
C THR A 13 0.89 8.67 -3.56
N ALA A 14 0.88 8.00 -4.71
CA ALA A 14 0.03 8.39 -5.84
C ALA A 14 -1.46 8.34 -5.45
N ILE A 15 -1.85 7.31 -4.70
CA ILE A 15 -3.24 7.16 -4.22
C ILE A 15 -3.55 8.15 -3.10
N ALA A 16 -2.65 8.32 -2.14
CA ALA A 16 -2.82 9.27 -1.02
C ALA A 16 -3.02 10.71 -1.51
N ARG A 17 -2.37 11.09 -2.61
CA ARG A 17 -2.52 12.42 -3.27
C ARG A 17 -3.89 12.64 -3.90
N ARG A 18 -4.66 11.58 -4.17
CA ARG A 18 -6.05 11.69 -4.64
C ARG A 18 -7.02 11.99 -3.49
N HIS A 19 -6.54 12.03 -2.25
CA HIS A 19 -7.36 12.21 -1.05
C HIS A 19 -8.45 11.13 -0.85
N GLU A 20 -8.31 9.99 -1.53
CA GLU A 20 -9.23 8.86 -1.44
C GLU A 20 -8.73 7.82 -0.43
N THR A 21 -9.67 7.19 0.27
CA THR A 21 -9.43 6.00 1.10
C THR A 21 -9.91 4.75 0.38
N ARG A 22 -9.17 3.65 0.52
CA ARG A 22 -9.45 2.36 -0.12
C ARG A 22 -9.37 1.24 0.92
N THR A 23 -10.12 0.18 0.71
CA THR A 23 -10.00 -1.06 1.50
C THR A 23 -9.19 -2.13 0.78
N ALA A 24 -9.02 -2.00 -0.53
CA ALA A 24 -8.26 -2.86 -1.43
C ALA A 24 -7.89 -2.05 -2.70
N LEU A 25 -6.85 -2.46 -3.41
CA LEU A 25 -6.47 -1.89 -4.71
C LEU A 25 -6.69 -2.87 -5.86
N GLY A 26 -7.22 -2.37 -6.97
CA GLY A 26 -7.42 -3.12 -8.21
C GLY A 26 -6.21 -3.10 -9.13
N ASP A 27 -6.30 -3.83 -10.23
CA ASP A 27 -5.18 -4.01 -11.16
C ASP A 27 -4.80 -2.74 -11.91
N GLU A 28 -5.75 -1.85 -12.15
CA GLU A 28 -5.49 -0.56 -12.79
C GLU A 28 -4.64 0.35 -11.90
N GLU A 29 -4.88 0.38 -10.59
CA GLU A 29 -4.05 1.15 -9.64
C GLU A 29 -2.63 0.59 -9.50
N LEU A 30 -2.44 -0.70 -9.79
CA LEU A 30 -1.16 -1.39 -9.64
C LEU A 30 -0.37 -1.48 -10.96
N LYS A 31 -1.01 -1.14 -12.09
CA LYS A 31 -0.43 -1.20 -13.42
C LYS A 31 0.75 -0.22 -13.55
N GLY A 32 1.81 -0.67 -14.22
CA GLY A 32 3.02 0.14 -14.44
C GLY A 32 3.92 0.29 -13.21
N HIS A 33 3.54 -0.26 -12.05
CA HIS A 33 4.39 -0.31 -10.87
C HIS A 33 5.19 -1.62 -10.82
N ARG A 34 6.51 -1.51 -10.62
CA ARG A 34 7.41 -2.65 -10.45
C ARG A 34 7.31 -3.22 -9.03
N LEU A 35 6.16 -3.81 -8.75
CA LEU A 35 5.84 -4.47 -7.48
C LEU A 35 6.21 -5.95 -7.54
N ARG A 36 6.70 -6.46 -6.41
CA ARG A 36 6.82 -7.90 -6.17
C ARG A 36 5.43 -8.50 -5.97
N ASP A 37 5.31 -9.81 -6.15
CA ASP A 37 4.00 -10.48 -6.03
C ASP A 37 3.41 -10.36 -4.63
N GLU A 38 4.24 -10.46 -3.59
CA GLU A 38 3.83 -10.26 -2.19
C GLU A 38 3.25 -8.86 -1.94
N GLU A 39 3.88 -7.83 -2.51
CA GLU A 39 3.43 -6.43 -2.40
C GLU A 39 2.10 -6.25 -3.12
N ARG A 40 1.96 -6.83 -4.32
CA ARG A 40 0.72 -6.79 -5.10
C ARG A 40 -0.43 -7.47 -4.34
N GLN A 41 -0.17 -8.64 -3.75
CA GLN A 41 -1.18 -9.35 -2.96
C GLN A 41 -1.56 -8.60 -1.68
N ALA A 42 -0.59 -7.99 -0.99
CA ALA A 42 -0.85 -7.19 0.21
C ALA A 42 -1.73 -5.97 -0.13
N LEU A 43 -1.45 -5.28 -1.25
CA LEU A 43 -2.24 -4.15 -1.73
C LEU A 43 -3.65 -4.55 -2.16
N ARG A 44 -3.80 -5.68 -2.88
CA ARG A 44 -5.11 -6.20 -3.30
C ARG A 44 -5.98 -6.61 -2.12
N ARG A 45 -5.39 -7.13 -1.04
CA ARG A 45 -6.12 -7.52 0.17
C ARG A 45 -6.32 -6.36 1.16
N GLY A 46 -5.62 -5.24 0.95
CA GLY A 46 -5.55 -4.16 1.94
C GLY A 46 -4.96 -4.61 3.27
N ASP A 47 -4.02 -5.56 3.22
CA ASP A 47 -3.37 -6.16 4.40
C ASP A 47 -2.32 -5.21 4.98
N VAL A 48 -2.75 -4.39 5.94
CA VAL A 48 -1.91 -3.36 6.56
C VAL A 48 -0.69 -3.92 7.28
N GLY A 49 -0.80 -5.13 7.85
CA GLY A 49 0.30 -5.81 8.56
C GLY A 49 1.37 -6.27 7.57
N ALA A 50 0.96 -6.93 6.49
CA ALA A 50 1.87 -7.32 5.42
C ALA A 50 2.54 -6.11 4.77
N LEU A 51 1.80 -5.04 4.52
CA LEU A 51 2.36 -3.79 3.97
C LEU A 51 3.45 -3.19 4.88
N TYR A 52 3.23 -3.21 6.20
CA TYR A 52 4.23 -2.76 7.17
C TYR A 52 5.50 -3.63 7.11
N ALA A 53 5.34 -4.96 7.13
CA ALA A 53 6.45 -5.91 7.04
C ALA A 53 7.24 -5.80 5.73
N LEU A 54 6.57 -5.44 4.63
CA LEU A 54 7.17 -5.22 3.31
C LEU A 54 7.83 -3.83 3.15
N GLY A 55 7.84 -3.02 4.21
CA GLY A 55 8.55 -1.73 4.22
C GLY A 55 7.75 -0.58 3.62
N ALA A 56 6.42 -0.63 3.64
CA ALA A 56 5.60 0.53 3.36
C ALA A 56 5.58 1.50 4.55
N ASN A 57 5.46 2.79 4.24
CA ASN A 57 5.41 3.86 5.22
C ASN A 57 4.07 3.80 5.99
N PRO A 58 4.09 3.69 7.33
CA PRO A 58 2.87 3.60 8.14
C PRO A 58 1.90 4.77 7.91
N TYR A 59 2.40 5.98 7.67
CA TYR A 59 1.57 7.14 7.39
C TYR A 59 0.80 6.99 6.07
N LEU A 60 1.45 6.44 5.04
CA LEU A 60 0.81 6.18 3.75
C LEU A 60 -0.19 5.03 3.85
N ILE A 61 0.13 3.96 4.59
CA ILE A 61 -0.81 2.87 4.87
C ILE A 61 -2.06 3.43 5.57
N ARG A 62 -1.90 4.22 6.64
CA ARG A 62 -3.04 4.83 7.36
C ARG A 62 -3.85 5.79 6.48
N ARG A 63 -3.20 6.53 5.59
CA ARG A 63 -3.85 7.48 4.69
C ARG A 63 -4.70 6.78 3.63
N VAL A 64 -4.18 5.70 3.05
CA VAL A 64 -4.87 4.95 1.98
C VAL A 64 -5.86 3.94 2.58
N PHE A 65 -5.44 3.11 3.52
CA PHE A 65 -6.22 2.00 4.08
C PHE A 65 -6.84 2.30 5.45
N ARG A 66 -7.35 3.53 5.64
CA ARG A 66 -7.86 3.99 6.94
C ARG A 66 -8.88 3.03 7.59
N GLY A 67 -9.77 2.42 6.80
CA GLY A 67 -10.76 1.47 7.30
C GLY A 67 -10.18 0.13 7.78
N ASN A 68 -9.02 -0.28 7.27
CA ASN A 68 -8.33 -1.51 7.66
C ASN A 68 -7.31 -1.26 8.78
N PHE A 69 -6.98 0.00 9.04
CA PHE A 69 -6.07 0.41 10.11
C PHE A 69 -6.82 0.40 11.46
N LYS A 70 -7.06 -0.80 11.99
CA LYS A 70 -7.61 -0.98 13.33
C LYS A 70 -6.50 -0.68 14.34
N ILE A 71 -6.76 0.32 15.20
CA ILE A 71 -5.90 0.69 16.33
C ILE A 71 -6.06 -0.37 17.41
#